data_AF-A0A519BQ86-F1
#
_entry.id   AF-A0A519BQ86-F1
#
_cell.length_a   1.000
_cell.length_b   1.000
_cell.length_c   1.000
_cell.angle_alpha   90.00
_cell.angle_beta   90.00
_cell.angle_gamma   90.00
#
_symmetry.space_group_name_H-M   'P 1'
#
loop_
_entity.id
_entity.type
_entity.pdbx_description
1 polymer ?
#
loop_
_entity_poly.entity_id
_entity_poly.type
_entity_poly.pdbx_seq_one_letter_code
_entity_poly.pdbx_strand_id
1 'polypeptide(L)'
;METKKYKLKDLPFNKGYFWSYDFENASLPLSVIVSHVIENGTLESLIDLIKIFDRNEVFDIYNKIFRPACLKSNWLDEKNIIPFMDIFFDAVLNRETNND
;
A
#
# COMPACT_ATOMS: atom_id res chain seq x y z
N MET A 1 13.96 -14.95 6.53
CA MET A 1 13.15 -14.90 5.30
C MET A 1 13.68 -13.76 4.47
N GLU A 2 14.19 -14.03 3.27
CA GLU A 2 14.52 -12.96 2.33
C GLU A 2 13.23 -12.24 1.95
N THR A 3 13.15 -10.95 2.28
CA THR A 3 12.02 -10.12 1.89
C THR A 3 12.17 -9.82 0.40
N LYS A 4 11.22 -10.27 -0.41
CA LYS A 4 11.16 -9.98 -1.85
C LYS A 4 11.23 -8.47 -2.07
N LYS A 5 12.10 -8.04 -2.98
CA LYS A 5 12.30 -6.63 -3.32
C LYS A 5 11.82 -6.35 -4.73
N TYR A 6 11.33 -5.14 -4.94
CA TYR A 6 10.76 -4.67 -6.19
C TYR A 6 11.48 -3.41 -6.62
N LYS A 7 11.85 -3.34 -7.91
CA LYS A 7 12.50 -2.17 -8.49
C LYS A 7 11.50 -1.03 -8.65
N LEU A 8 11.84 0.15 -8.16
CA LEU A 8 10.92 1.29 -8.19
C LEU A 8 10.52 1.70 -9.61
N LYS A 9 11.48 1.75 -10.54
CA LYS A 9 11.22 2.10 -11.94
C LYS A 9 10.28 1.16 -12.70
N ASP A 10 10.13 -0.07 -12.21
CA ASP A 10 9.26 -1.07 -12.84
C ASP A 10 7.81 -0.94 -12.32
N LEU A 11 7.56 -0.03 -11.37
CA LEU A 11 6.26 0.22 -10.77
C LEU A 11 5.64 1.50 -11.37
N PRO A 12 4.32 1.52 -11.60
CA PRO A 12 3.60 2.65 -12.18
C PRO A 12 3.31 3.74 -11.14
N PHE A 13 4.24 3.99 -10.22
CA PHE A 13 4.10 5.00 -9.18
C PHE A 13 4.86 6.27 -9.52
N ASN A 14 4.35 7.40 -9.05
CA ASN A 14 5.03 8.66 -9.22
C ASN A 14 6.36 8.64 -8.44
N LYS A 15 7.46 8.97 -9.12
CA LYS A 15 8.79 9.09 -8.50
C LYS A 15 8.81 10.02 -7.27
N GLY A 16 7.90 11.00 -7.21
CA GLY A 16 7.75 11.92 -6.09
C GLY A 16 7.42 11.22 -4.76
N TYR A 17 6.74 10.06 -4.80
CA TYR A 17 6.46 9.28 -3.60
C TYR A 17 7.73 8.70 -2.96
N PHE A 18 8.80 8.58 -3.75
CA PHE A 18 10.07 7.95 -3.38
C PHE A 18 11.25 8.92 -3.49
N TRP A 19 11.03 10.22 -3.26
CA TRP A 19 12.02 11.28 -3.45
C TRP A 19 13.35 11.05 -2.71
N SER A 20 13.35 10.27 -1.63
CA SER A 20 14.52 9.92 -0.83
C SER A 20 15.34 8.76 -1.41
N TYR A 21 14.87 8.10 -2.46
CA TYR A 21 15.50 6.96 -3.10
C TYR A 21 15.96 7.28 -4.53
N ASP A 22 17.02 6.59 -4.95
CA ASP A 22 17.40 6.56 -6.37
C ASP A 22 16.37 5.72 -7.14
N PHE A 23 15.37 6.38 -7.73
CA PHE A 23 14.25 5.73 -8.40
C PHE A 23 14.68 4.75 -9.51
N GLU A 24 15.80 5.01 -10.19
CA GLU A 24 16.26 4.19 -11.32
C GLU A 24 16.90 2.87 -10.88
N ASN A 25 17.49 2.85 -9.68
CA ASN A 25 18.30 1.72 -9.20
C ASN A 25 17.77 1.07 -7.92
N ALA A 26 16.90 1.75 -7.17
CA ALA A 26 16.42 1.26 -5.89
C ALA A 26 15.50 0.04 -6.04
N SER A 27 15.79 -0.97 -5.22
CA SER A 27 14.94 -2.15 -5.00
C SER A 27 14.48 -2.16 -3.54
N LEU A 28 13.19 -1.96 -3.32
CA LEU A 28 12.60 -1.83 -1.99
C LEU A 28 11.68 -3.01 -1.66
N PRO A 29 11.59 -3.42 -0.39
CA PRO A 29 10.58 -4.39 0.04
C PRO A 29 9.17 -3.79 -0.10
N LEU A 30 8.17 -4.65 -0.30
CA LEU A 30 6.78 -4.20 -0.49
C LEU A 30 6.29 -3.36 0.68
N SER A 31 6.69 -3.67 1.91
CA SER A 31 6.33 -2.90 3.09
C SER A 31 6.70 -1.41 2.97
N VAL A 32 7.89 -1.12 2.47
CA VAL A 32 8.37 0.26 2.28
C VAL A 32 7.63 0.93 1.12
N ILE A 33 7.36 0.19 0.04
CA ILE A 33 6.61 0.70 -1.12
C ILE A 33 5.19 1.10 -0.69
N VAL A 34 4.49 0.20 -0.01
CA VAL A 34 3.13 0.43 0.48
C VAL A 34 3.11 1.62 1.44
N SER A 35 4.04 1.70 2.39
CA SER A 35 4.12 2.87 3.30
C SER A 35 4.22 4.18 2.54
N HIS A 36 5.14 4.30 1.57
CA HIS A 36 5.30 5.54 0.79
C HIS A 36 4.08 5.89 -0.05
N VAL A 37 3.46 4.89 -0.69
CA VAL A 37 2.26 5.10 -1.51
C VAL A 37 1.08 5.51 -0.65
N ILE A 38 0.93 4.98 0.57
CA ILE A 38 -0.18 5.41 1.41
C ILE A 38 0.08 6.79 2.03
N GLU A 39 1.32 7.10 2.42
CA GLU A 39 1.66 8.40 2.99
C GLU A 39 1.58 9.55 1.97
N ASN A 40 1.94 9.30 0.70
CA ASN A 40 2.14 10.37 -0.28
C ASN A 40 1.28 10.22 -1.55
N GLY A 41 0.61 9.09 -1.71
CA GLY A 41 -0.12 8.73 -2.93
C GLY A 41 -1.59 9.13 -2.93
N THR A 42 -2.23 8.88 -4.07
CA THR A 42 -3.67 9.08 -4.27
C THR A 42 -4.43 7.77 -4.10
N LEU A 43 -5.76 7.85 -4.04
CA LEU A 43 -6.61 6.66 -4.09
C LEU A 43 -6.31 5.76 -5.30
N GLU A 44 -6.03 6.35 -6.46
CA GLU A 44 -5.64 5.59 -7.65
C GLU A 44 -4.35 4.81 -7.43
N SER A 45 -3.36 5.40 -6.76
CA SER A 45 -2.10 4.71 -6.43
C SER A 45 -2.32 3.54 -5.46
N LEU A 46 -3.29 3.64 -4.54
CA LEU A 46 -3.69 2.56 -3.65
C LEU A 46 -4.37 1.42 -4.38
N ILE A 47 -5.21 1.74 -5.37
CA ILE A 47 -5.82 0.74 -6.25
C ILE A 47 -4.74 0.01 -7.06
N ASP A 48 -3.75 0.74 -7.55
CA ASP A 48 -2.66 0.16 -8.34
C ASP A 48 -1.78 -0.78 -7.50
N LEU A 49 -1.53 -0.49 -6.21
CA LEU A 49 -0.89 -1.45 -5.31
C LEU A 49 -1.58 -2.82 -5.33
N ILE A 50 -2.91 -2.84 -5.24
CA ILE A 50 -3.66 -4.10 -5.19
C ILE A 50 -3.70 -4.81 -6.55
N LYS A 51 -3.63 -4.07 -7.65
CA LYS A 51 -3.58 -4.67 -9.00
C LYS A 51 -2.23 -5.31 -9.30
N ILE A 52 -1.14 -4.76 -8.76
CA ILE A 52 0.23 -5.15 -9.11
C ILE A 52 0.75 -6.23 -8.17
N PHE A 53 0.44 -6.12 -6.89
CA PHE A 53 0.94 -7.00 -5.85
C PHE A 53 -0.10 -8.01 -5.40
N ASP A 54 0.35 -9.11 -4.80
CA ASP A 54 -0.56 -10.09 -4.26
C ASP A 54 -1.45 -9.47 -3.17
N ARG A 55 -2.75 -9.71 -3.27
CA ARG A 55 -3.76 -9.14 -2.37
C ARG A 55 -3.49 -9.47 -0.91
N ASN A 56 -3.09 -10.71 -0.61
CA ASN A 56 -2.79 -11.12 0.76
C ASN A 56 -1.54 -10.41 1.27
N GLU A 57 -0.52 -10.23 0.41
CA GLU A 57 0.71 -9.51 0.76
C GLU A 57 0.42 -8.03 1.10
N VAL A 58 -0.41 -7.37 0.30
CA VAL A 58 -0.82 -5.97 0.54
C VAL A 58 -1.69 -5.84 1.79
N PHE A 59 -2.65 -6.76 1.98
CA PHE A 59 -3.53 -6.77 3.15
C PHE A 59 -2.76 -7.02 4.46
N ASP A 60 -1.78 -7.93 4.43
CA ASP A 60 -0.91 -8.19 5.58
C ASP A 60 -0.11 -6.95 5.97
N ILE A 61 0.45 -6.26 5.00
CA ILE A 61 1.22 -5.02 5.24
C ILE A 61 0.32 -3.92 5.77
N TYR A 62 -0.89 -3.77 5.22
CA TYR A 62 -1.87 -2.82 5.73
C TYR A 62 -2.16 -3.07 7.22
N ASN A 63 -2.49 -4.30 7.59
CA ASN A 63 -2.85 -4.62 8.97
C ASN A 63 -1.67 -4.57 9.95
N LYS A 64 -0.47 -4.98 9.52
CA LYS A 64 0.70 -5.10 10.40
C LYS A 64 1.51 -3.82 10.53
N ILE A 65 1.52 -2.97 9.49
CA ILE A 65 2.39 -1.80 9.42
C ILE A 65 1.56 -0.53 9.36
N PHE A 66 0.68 -0.42 8.36
CA PHE A 66 0.03 0.84 8.08
C PHE A 66 -1.06 1.20 9.09
N ARG A 67 -2.04 0.32 9.31
CA ARG A 67 -3.15 0.53 10.24
C ARG A 67 -2.66 0.86 11.66
N PRO A 68 -1.66 0.16 12.23
CA PRO A 68 -1.08 0.53 13.53
C PRO A 68 -0.30 1.85 13.52
N ALA A 69 0.34 2.22 12.41
CA ALA A 69 1.02 3.51 12.26
C ALA A 69 0.01 4.66 12.19
N CYS A 70 -1.09 4.44 11.45
CA CYS A 70 -2.37 5.16 11.51
C CYS A 70 -2.70 5.61 12.92
N LEU A 71 -3.08 4.59 13.70
CA LEU A 71 -3.58 4.65 15.08
C LEU A 71 -2.63 5.30 16.08
N LYS A 72 -1.33 5.41 15.74
CA LYS A 72 -0.31 6.03 16.59
C LYS A 72 -0.02 7.47 16.22
N SER A 73 -0.37 7.89 15.01
CA SER A 73 -0.13 9.24 14.54
C SER A 73 -1.41 10.04 14.73
N ASN A 74 -1.37 11.17 15.45
CA ASN A 74 -2.52 12.06 15.68
C ASN A 74 -2.97 12.82 14.40
N TRP A 75 -2.85 12.21 13.21
CA TRP A 75 -3.28 12.82 11.97
C TRP A 75 -4.81 12.85 11.92
N LEU A 76 -5.38 14.04 11.80
CA LEU A 76 -6.83 14.29 11.73
C LEU A 76 -7.54 13.51 10.60
N ASP A 77 -6.79 12.99 9.62
CA ASP A 77 -7.29 12.16 8.51
C ASP A 77 -7.55 10.68 8.88
N GLU A 78 -7.14 10.24 10.08
CA GLU A 78 -7.42 8.88 10.58
C GLU A 78 -8.90 8.49 10.53
N LYS A 79 -9.79 9.46 10.82
CA LYS A 79 -11.23 9.23 10.87
C LYS A 79 -11.84 8.88 9.52
N ASN A 80 -11.15 9.18 8.42
CA ASN A 80 -11.65 8.93 7.07
C ASN A 80 -10.82 7.87 6.33
N ILE A 81 -9.49 7.83 6.54
CA ILE A 81 -8.61 6.89 5.83
C ILE A 81 -8.78 5.46 6.32
N ILE A 82 -8.79 5.21 7.64
CA ILE A 82 -8.90 3.84 8.16
C ILE A 82 -10.26 3.21 7.77
N PRO A 83 -11.41 3.88 7.98
CA PRO A 83 -12.70 3.32 7.56
C PRO A 83 -12.79 3.13 6.04
N PHE A 84 -12.23 4.06 5.26
CA PHE A 84 -12.17 3.92 3.81
C PHE A 84 -11.35 2.70 3.39
N MET A 85 -10.16 2.53 3.95
CA MET A 85 -9.28 1.40 3.65
C MET A 85 -9.87 0.07 4.11
N ASP A 86 -10.52 0.04 5.28
CA ASP A 86 -11.22 -1.14 5.78
C ASP A 86 -12.37 -1.53 4.82
N ILE A 87 -13.22 -0.57 4.40
CA ILE A 87 -14.28 -0.81 3.40
C ILE A 87 -13.68 -1.24 2.05
N PHE A 88 -12.59 -0.61 1.63
CA PHE A 88 -11.94 -0.90 0.35
C PHE A 88 -11.38 -2.32 0.32
N PHE A 89 -10.65 -2.72 1.36
CA PHE A 89 -10.16 -4.10 1.46
C PHE A 89 -11.32 -5.09 1.61
N ASP A 90 -12.35 -4.80 2.41
CA ASP A 90 -13.54 -5.67 2.49
C ASP A 90 -14.22 -5.81 1.13
N ALA A 91 -14.40 -4.73 0.37
CA ALA A 91 -15.04 -4.77 -0.95
C ALA A 91 -14.21 -5.54 -1.99
N VAL A 92 -12.88 -5.40 -1.94
CA VAL A 92 -11.96 -6.06 -2.88
C VAL A 92 -11.74 -7.54 -2.52
N LEU A 93 -11.79 -7.91 -1.24
CA LEU A 93 -11.63 -9.27 -0.75
C LEU A 93 -12.94 -10.07 -0.82
N ASN A 94 -14.11 -9.46 -0.52
CA ASN A 94 -15.42 -10.13 -0.56
C ASN A 94 -16.01 -10.30 -1.98
N ARG A 95 -15.40 -9.70 -3.01
CA ARG A 95 -15.82 -9.94 -4.41
C ARG A 95 -15.42 -11.33 -4.94
N GLU A 96 -14.59 -12.09 -4.22
CA GLU A 96 -14.23 -13.46 -4.60
C GLU A 96 -15.10 -14.52 -3.95
N THR A 97 -15.75 -14.23 -2.82
CA THR A 97 -16.67 -15.20 -2.17
C THR A 97 -18.05 -15.30 -2.83
N ASN A 98 -18.36 -14.42 -3.79
CA ASN A 98 -19.66 -14.40 -4.48
C ASN A 98 -19.56 -14.72 -5.99
N ASN A 99 -18.41 -15.20 -6.46
CA ASN A 99 -18.20 -15.61 -7.86
C ASN A 99 -18.01 -17.14 -8.02
N ASP A 100 -18.44 -17.93 -7.03
CA ASP A 100 -18.67 -19.38 -7.15
C ASP A 100 -20.15 -19.69 -7.38
#